data_AF-A0A1W6K3J3-F1
#
_entry.id   AF-A0A1W6K3J3-F1
#
_cell.length_a   1.000
_cell.length_b   1.000
_cell.length_c   1.000
_cell.angle_alpha   90.00
_cell.angle_beta   90.00
_cell.angle_gamma   90.00
#
_symmetry.space_group_name_H-M   'P 1'
#
loop_
_entity.id
_entity.type
_entity.pdbx_description
1 polymer ?
#
loop_
_entity_poly.entity_id
_entity_poly.type
_entity_poly.pdbx_seq_one_letter_code
_entity_poly.pdbx_strand_id
1 'polypeptide(L)'
;MVVSIIMIAKRKLIFLVEILISIISYFILFYTHRLDLYIFTIRALVFINLYFILSGIVDKSTILDLFGEKGVPIVVALAYYPYFYQLSTEVAFYARARKIGFNIIKLSKPIIVELIRVAENLYIAYSVKLFGKYSGKKNYRPNKEDLFLVGIGVITLCLSLTLHFPWVI
;
A
#
# COMPACT_ATOMS: atom_id res chain seq x y z
N MET A 1 12.67 10.91 10.02
CA MET A 1 13.36 10.79 8.72
C MET A 1 14.55 9.83 8.78
N VAL A 2 15.51 10.00 9.70
CA VAL A 2 16.69 9.11 9.80
C VAL A 2 16.30 7.64 10.02
N VAL A 3 15.37 7.37 10.94
CA VAL A 3 14.89 6.01 11.23
C VAL A 3 14.20 5.37 10.02
N SER A 4 13.33 6.12 9.32
CA SER A 4 12.61 5.62 8.13
C SER A 4 13.57 5.37 6.95
N ILE A 5 14.58 6.21 6.80
CA ILE A 5 15.63 6.07 5.78
C ILE A 5 16.45 4.80 6.02
N ILE A 6 16.85 4.53 7.28
CA ILE A 6 17.62 3.33 7.64
C ILE A 6 16.82 2.06 7.30
N MET A 7 15.50 2.05 7.54
CA MET A 7 14.64 0.91 7.21
C MET A 7 14.47 0.68 5.70
N ILE A 8 14.58 1.73 4.88
CA ILE A 8 14.46 1.66 3.41
C ILE A 8 15.81 1.47 2.71
N ALA A 9 16.94 1.53 3.42
CA ALA A 9 18.29 1.47 2.85
C ALA A 9 18.58 0.25 1.96
N LYS A 10 17.83 -0.86 2.11
CA LYS A 10 17.90 -2.02 1.20
C LYS A 10 17.43 -1.68 -0.23
N ARG A 11 16.58 -0.66 -0.41
CA ARG A 11 16.04 -0.18 -1.69
C ARG A 11 16.81 1.07 -2.16
N LYS A 12 18.07 0.86 -2.57
CA LYS A 12 19.04 1.92 -2.97
C LYS A 12 18.48 2.97 -3.95
N LEU A 13 17.61 2.57 -4.87
CA LEU A 13 17.04 3.46 -5.89
C LEU A 13 16.01 4.44 -5.29
N ILE A 14 15.17 3.98 -4.37
CA ILE A 14 14.17 4.83 -3.69
C ILE A 14 14.89 5.89 -2.84
N PHE A 15 15.93 5.49 -2.12
CA PHE A 15 16.74 6.40 -1.31
C PHE A 15 17.40 7.52 -2.14
N LEU A 16 17.95 7.19 -3.31
CA LEU A 16 18.56 8.18 -4.21
C LEU A 16 17.51 9.18 -4.71
N VAL A 17 16.32 8.69 -5.09
CA VAL A 17 15.21 9.54 -5.54
C VAL A 17 14.73 10.48 -4.43
N GLU A 18 14.63 10.01 -3.18
CA GLU A 18 14.26 10.86 -2.04
C GLU A 18 15.25 11.99 -1.79
N ILE A 19 16.56 11.69 -1.81
CA ILE A 19 17.61 12.72 -1.68
C ILE A 19 17.48 13.75 -2.79
N LEU A 20 17.30 13.28 -4.03
CA LEU A 20 17.17 14.16 -5.19
C LEU A 20 15.94 15.08 -5.05
N ILE A 21 14.78 14.54 -4.64
CA ILE A 21 13.56 15.33 -4.38
C ILE A 21 13.79 16.34 -3.27
N SER A 22 14.46 15.97 -2.18
CA SER A 22 14.76 16.87 -1.07
C SER A 22 15.67 18.03 -1.50
N ILE A 23 16.70 17.74 -2.29
CA ILE A 23 17.64 18.75 -2.81
C ILE A 23 16.91 19.69 -3.78
N ILE A 24 16.17 19.15 -4.75
CA ILE A 24 15.41 19.94 -5.72
C ILE A 24 14.38 20.83 -5.00
N SER A 25 13.64 20.27 -4.05
CA SER A 25 12.66 21.02 -3.27
C SER A 25 13.32 22.13 -2.46
N TYR A 26 14.51 21.91 -1.91
CA TYR A 26 15.25 22.95 -1.19
C TYR A 26 15.63 24.10 -2.12
N PHE A 27 16.19 23.81 -3.29
CA PHE A 27 16.59 24.85 -4.25
C PHE A 27 15.40 25.66 -4.78
N ILE A 28 14.29 25.00 -5.11
CA ILE A 28 13.06 25.69 -5.55
C ILE A 28 12.54 26.62 -4.46
N LEU A 29 12.43 26.12 -3.22
CA LEU A 29 11.88 26.90 -2.12
C LEU A 29 12.83 28.01 -1.64
N PHE A 30 14.14 27.81 -1.77
CA PHE A 30 15.16 28.84 -1.57
C PHE A 30 15.02 29.97 -2.58
N TYR A 31 14.90 29.64 -3.87
CA TYR A 31 14.70 30.63 -4.93
C TYR A 31 13.38 31.40 -4.79
N THR A 32 12.32 30.72 -4.32
CA THR A 32 10.99 31.33 -4.14
C THR A 32 10.85 32.07 -2.80
N HIS A 33 11.89 32.11 -1.96
CA HIS A 33 11.88 32.63 -0.59
C HIS A 33 10.78 32.04 0.32
N ARG A 34 10.39 30.78 0.06
CA ARG A 34 9.35 30.05 0.81
C ARG A 34 9.92 28.84 1.54
N LEU A 35 11.00 29.05 2.29
CA LEU A 35 11.67 27.97 3.04
C LEU A 35 10.78 27.36 4.14
N ASP A 36 9.77 28.10 4.59
CA ASP A 36 8.72 27.64 5.50
C ASP A 36 7.99 26.40 4.97
N LEU A 37 7.86 26.26 3.65
CA LEU A 37 7.18 25.11 3.05
C LEU A 37 8.04 23.84 3.02
N TYR A 38 9.35 23.94 3.28
CA TYR A 38 10.27 22.80 3.20
C TYR A 38 9.92 21.70 4.21
N ILE A 39 9.35 22.08 5.36
CA ILE A 39 8.93 21.11 6.39
C ILE A 39 7.81 20.19 5.89
N PHE A 40 6.95 20.66 4.98
CA PHE A 40 5.91 19.84 4.36
C PHE A 40 6.49 18.81 3.41
N THR A 41 7.53 19.18 2.64
CA THR A 41 8.26 18.22 1.79
C THR A 41 8.85 17.10 2.62
N ILE A 42 9.55 17.42 3.71
CA ILE A 42 10.13 16.41 4.60
C ILE A 42 9.05 15.53 5.24
N ARG A 43 7.92 16.11 5.66
CA ARG A 43 6.79 15.36 6.23
C ARG A 43 6.17 14.41 5.21
N ALA A 44 5.99 14.85 3.96
CA ALA A 44 5.46 14.04 2.88
C ALA A 44 6.37 12.82 2.60
N LEU A 45 7.69 13.03 2.53
CA LEU A 45 8.66 11.95 2.37
C LEU A 45 8.58 10.93 3.51
N VAL A 46 8.41 11.38 4.77
CA VAL A 46 8.24 10.48 5.91
C VAL A 46 6.97 9.62 5.77
N PHE A 47 5.85 10.19 5.33
CA PHE A 47 4.62 9.42 5.13
C PHE A 47 4.73 8.40 3.99
N ILE A 48 5.34 8.81 2.87
CA ILE A 48 5.60 7.90 1.75
C ILE A 48 6.49 6.73 2.20
N ASN A 49 7.49 7.01 3.03
CA ASN A 49 8.39 5.99 3.56
C ASN A 49 7.69 5.02 4.50
N LEU A 50 6.86 5.53 5.42
CA LEU A 50 6.04 4.70 6.28
C LEU A 50 5.08 3.82 5.46
N TYR A 51 4.48 4.36 4.40
CA TYR A 51 3.63 3.61 3.49
C TYR A 51 4.40 2.47 2.81
N PHE A 52 5.60 2.73 2.28
CA PHE A 52 6.41 1.68 1.66
C PHE A 52 6.81 0.59 2.64
N ILE A 53 7.20 0.95 3.86
CA ILE A 53 7.54 -0.02 4.92
C ILE A 53 6.31 -0.88 5.24
N LEU A 54 5.15 -0.25 5.46
CA LEU A 54 3.92 -0.96 5.77
C LEU A 54 3.50 -1.90 4.63
N SER A 55 3.60 -1.44 3.38
CA SER A 55 3.28 -2.25 2.19
C SER A 55 4.14 -3.51 2.06
N GLY A 56 5.35 -3.52 2.62
CA GLY A 56 6.23 -4.68 2.62
C GLY A 56 5.96 -5.70 3.73
N ILE A 57 5.19 -5.32 4.75
CA ILE A 57 4.92 -6.12 5.96
C ILE A 57 3.46 -6.61 5.99
N VAL A 58 2.54 -5.92 5.29
CA VAL A 58 1.12 -6.29 5.26
C VAL A 58 0.88 -7.44 4.28
N ASP A 59 0.62 -8.62 4.85
CA ASP A 59 0.18 -9.81 4.13
C ASP A 59 -1.36 -9.94 4.10
N LYS A 60 -1.88 -10.81 3.22
CA LYS A 60 -3.31 -11.14 3.13
C LYS A 60 -3.87 -11.64 4.46
N SER A 61 -3.09 -12.39 5.22
CA SER A 61 -3.43 -12.85 6.58
C SER A 61 -3.60 -11.68 7.54
N THR A 62 -2.69 -10.71 7.51
CA THR A 62 -2.74 -9.50 8.34
C THR A 62 -4.03 -8.70 8.10
N ILE A 63 -4.49 -8.61 6.85
CA ILE A 63 -5.77 -7.96 6.50
C ILE A 63 -6.95 -8.70 7.14
N LEU A 64 -6.95 -10.04 7.10
CA LEU A 64 -8.01 -10.85 7.72
C LEU A 64 -7.97 -10.79 9.25
N ASP A 65 -6.79 -10.72 9.86
CA ASP A 65 -6.65 -10.57 11.30
C ASP A 65 -7.12 -9.19 11.79
N LEU A 66 -6.86 -8.13 11.03
CA LEU A 66 -7.30 -6.75 11.35
C LEU A 66 -8.80 -6.55 11.12
N PHE A 67 -9.30 -6.93 9.93
CA PHE A 67 -10.67 -6.61 9.49
C PHE A 67 -11.67 -7.75 9.68
N GLY A 68 -11.23 -8.95 10.05
CA GLY A 68 -12.08 -10.13 10.21
C GLY A 68 -12.87 -10.45 8.94
N GLU A 69 -14.15 -10.77 9.10
CA GLU A 69 -15.07 -11.06 7.99
C GLU A 69 -15.15 -9.92 6.96
N LYS A 70 -15.04 -8.66 7.40
CA LYS A 70 -15.08 -7.50 6.50
C LYS A 70 -13.84 -7.39 5.61
N GLY A 71 -12.74 -8.07 5.96
CA GLY A 71 -11.52 -8.16 5.17
C GLY A 71 -11.58 -9.19 4.05
N VAL A 72 -12.53 -10.14 4.10
CA VAL A 72 -12.64 -11.23 3.12
C VAL A 72 -12.81 -10.71 1.68
N PRO A 73 -13.70 -9.73 1.39
CA PRO A 73 -13.81 -9.18 0.03
C PRO A 73 -12.50 -8.57 -0.49
N ILE A 74 -11.74 -7.91 0.39
CA ILE A 74 -10.46 -7.27 0.05
C ILE A 74 -9.43 -8.34 -0.31
N VAL A 75 -9.33 -9.40 0.49
CA VAL A 75 -8.39 -10.50 0.23
C VAL A 75 -8.74 -11.25 -1.04
N VAL A 76 -10.04 -11.48 -1.29
CA VAL A 76 -10.51 -12.08 -2.55
C VAL A 76 -10.13 -11.17 -3.73
N ALA A 77 -10.40 -9.87 -3.66
CA ALA A 77 -10.02 -8.93 -4.72
C ALA A 77 -8.51 -8.93 -4.98
N LEU A 78 -7.68 -8.90 -3.94
CA LEU A 78 -6.21 -8.98 -4.05
C LEU A 78 -5.73 -10.33 -4.61
N ALA A 79 -6.45 -11.42 -4.36
CA ALA A 79 -6.12 -12.74 -4.91
C ALA A 79 -6.43 -12.84 -6.41
N TYR A 80 -7.53 -12.24 -6.87
CA TYR A 80 -7.92 -12.24 -8.27
C TYR A 80 -7.30 -11.11 -9.10
N TYR A 81 -6.68 -10.11 -8.46
CA TYR A 81 -6.04 -8.99 -9.15
C TYR A 81 -5.04 -9.42 -10.25
N PRO A 82 -4.10 -10.35 -10.01
CA PRO A 82 -3.16 -10.78 -11.05
C PRO A 82 -3.85 -11.42 -12.25
N TYR A 83 -4.90 -12.21 -12.00
CA TYR A 83 -5.69 -12.86 -13.03
C TYR A 83 -6.42 -11.83 -13.91
N PHE A 84 -7.12 -10.88 -13.30
CA PHE A 84 -7.81 -9.82 -14.06
C PHE A 84 -6.84 -8.89 -14.79
N TYR A 85 -5.64 -8.67 -14.23
CA TYR A 85 -4.58 -7.95 -14.92
C TYR A 85 -4.16 -8.69 -16.20
N GLN A 86 -3.89 -10.00 -16.11
CA GLN A 86 -3.55 -10.81 -17.28
C GLN A 86 -4.67 -10.81 -18.32
N LEU A 87 -5.92 -11.03 -17.90
CA LEU A 87 -7.09 -10.98 -18.78
C LEU A 87 -7.17 -9.62 -19.50
N SER A 88 -6.98 -8.53 -18.78
CA SER A 88 -7.02 -7.18 -19.35
C SER A 88 -5.91 -6.97 -20.38
N THR A 89 -4.70 -7.48 -20.13
CA THR A 89 -3.59 -7.40 -21.10
C THR A 89 -3.85 -8.23 -22.36
N GLU A 90 -4.43 -9.42 -22.23
CA GLU A 90 -4.81 -10.27 -23.37
C GLU A 90 -5.91 -9.63 -24.20
N VAL A 91 -6.97 -9.11 -23.56
CA VAL A 91 -8.05 -8.38 -24.23
C VAL A 91 -7.51 -7.18 -24.99
N ALA A 92 -6.61 -6.40 -24.39
CA ALA A 92 -5.97 -5.26 -25.04
C ALA A 92 -5.11 -5.69 -26.23
N PHE A 93 -4.36 -6.79 -26.10
CA PHE A 93 -3.56 -7.37 -27.17
C PHE A 93 -4.43 -7.80 -28.36
N TYR A 94 -5.50 -8.56 -28.12
CA TYR A 94 -6.40 -9.03 -29.17
C TYR A 94 -7.20 -7.89 -29.82
N ALA A 95 -7.61 -6.87 -29.06
CA ALA A 95 -8.25 -5.68 -29.61
C ALA A 95 -7.31 -4.95 -30.58
N ARG A 96 -6.04 -4.78 -30.18
CA ARG A 96 -5.00 -4.19 -31.04
C ARG A 96 -4.74 -5.01 -32.29
N ALA A 97 -4.63 -6.33 -32.18
CA ALA A 97 -4.45 -7.24 -33.31
C ALA A 97 -5.60 -7.15 -34.33
N ARG A 98 -6.82 -6.94 -33.85
CA ARG A 98 -8.02 -6.75 -34.70
C ARG A 98 -8.20 -5.32 -35.22
N LYS A 99 -7.23 -4.42 -35.01
CA LYS A 99 -7.32 -2.98 -35.35
C LYS A 99 -8.57 -2.29 -34.77
N ILE A 100 -9.10 -2.83 -33.68
CA ILE A 100 -10.13 -2.16 -32.90
C ILE A 100 -9.36 -1.09 -32.12
N GLY A 101 -9.53 0.17 -32.51
CA GLY A 101 -8.94 1.30 -31.79
C GLY A 101 -9.34 1.31 -30.30
N PHE A 102 -8.76 2.22 -29.51
CA PHE A 102 -9.07 2.30 -28.09
C PHE A 102 -10.54 2.63 -27.86
N ASN A 103 -11.34 1.61 -27.54
CA ASN A 103 -12.77 1.74 -27.27
C ASN A 103 -13.07 1.05 -25.95
N ILE A 104 -13.35 1.86 -24.92
CA ILE A 104 -13.64 1.41 -23.56
C ILE A 104 -14.76 0.37 -23.53
N ILE A 105 -15.83 0.55 -24.31
CA ILE A 105 -16.99 -0.36 -24.29
C ILE A 105 -16.62 -1.73 -24.86
N LYS A 106 -15.81 -1.76 -25.92
CA LYS A 106 -15.36 -3.02 -26.55
C LYS A 106 -14.33 -3.76 -25.70
N LEU A 107 -13.48 -3.03 -24.99
CA LEU A 107 -12.48 -3.60 -24.08
C LEU A 107 -13.10 -4.08 -22.76
N SER A 108 -14.07 -3.35 -22.21
CA SER A 108 -14.67 -3.69 -20.91
C SER A 108 -15.62 -4.87 -20.98
N LYS A 109 -16.39 -5.04 -22.08
CA LYS A 109 -17.34 -6.16 -22.24
C LYS A 109 -16.77 -7.54 -21.90
N PRO A 110 -15.67 -8.00 -22.52
CA PRO A 110 -15.12 -9.34 -22.21
C PRO A 110 -14.62 -9.43 -20.76
N ILE A 111 -14.07 -8.34 -20.22
CA ILE A 111 -13.59 -8.30 -18.83
C ILE A 111 -14.76 -8.44 -17.85
N ILE A 112 -15.87 -7.72 -18.09
CA ILE A 112 -17.07 -7.78 -17.24
C ILE A 112 -17.71 -9.17 -17.29
N VAL A 113 -17.80 -9.78 -18.47
CA VAL A 113 -18.37 -11.13 -18.62
C VAL A 113 -17.56 -12.15 -17.83
N GLU A 114 -16.23 -12.12 -17.94
CA GLU A 114 -15.38 -13.03 -17.18
C GLU A 114 -15.46 -12.76 -15.68
N LEU A 115 -15.58 -11.49 -15.28
CA LEU A 115 -15.75 -11.10 -13.88
C LEU A 115 -17.03 -11.67 -13.27
N ILE A 116 -18.16 -11.61 -13.99
CA ILE A 116 -19.44 -12.21 -13.57
C ILE A 116 -19.29 -13.73 -13.43
N ARG A 117 -18.66 -14.37 -14.42
CA ARG A 117 -18.43 -15.82 -14.41
C ARG A 117 -17.57 -16.27 -13.22
N VAL A 118 -16.50 -15.53 -12.94
CA VAL A 118 -15.64 -15.79 -11.77
C VAL A 118 -16.43 -15.60 -10.47
N ALA A 119 -17.27 -14.57 -10.38
CA ALA A 119 -18.10 -14.32 -9.20
C ALA A 119 -19.11 -15.45 -8.95
N GLU A 120 -19.77 -15.96 -10.00
CA GLU A 120 -20.67 -17.12 -9.89
C GLU A 120 -19.92 -18.37 -9.43
N ASN A 121 -18.78 -18.69 -10.05
CA ASN A 121 -17.95 -19.82 -9.67
C ASN A 121 -17.48 -19.72 -8.22
N LEU A 122 -17.10 -18.51 -7.79
CA LEU A 122 -16.71 -18.25 -6.41
C LEU A 122 -17.89 -18.46 -5.46
N TYR A 123 -19.07 -17.93 -5.79
CA TYR A 123 -20.27 -18.11 -5.00
C TYR A 123 -20.64 -19.59 -4.84
N ILE A 124 -20.57 -20.38 -5.91
CA ILE A 124 -20.81 -21.84 -5.88
C ILE A 124 -19.74 -22.53 -5.04
N ALA A 125 -18.46 -22.20 -5.23
CA ALA A 125 -17.38 -22.82 -4.46
C ALA A 125 -17.49 -22.53 -2.95
N TYR A 126 -17.89 -21.32 -2.58
CA TYR A 126 -18.10 -20.93 -1.18
C TYR A 126 -19.39 -21.54 -0.61
N SER A 127 -20.49 -21.58 -1.37
CA SER A 127 -21.73 -22.20 -0.89
C SER A 127 -21.58 -23.71 -0.72
N VAL A 128 -20.80 -24.39 -1.57
CA VAL A 128 -20.55 -25.84 -1.46
C VAL A 128 -19.54 -26.18 -0.35
N LYS A 129 -18.57 -25.29 -0.07
CA LYS A 129 -17.45 -25.58 0.85
C LYS A 129 -17.56 -24.92 2.24
N LEU A 130 -18.42 -23.91 2.42
CA LEU A 130 -18.38 -22.95 3.54
C LEU A 130 -19.77 -22.54 4.07
N PHE A 131 -20.72 -23.48 4.22
CA PHE A 131 -21.92 -23.27 5.07
C PHE A 131 -21.57 -23.17 6.57
N GLY A 132 -20.54 -22.41 6.93
CA GLY A 132 -20.14 -22.11 8.29
C GLY A 132 -19.70 -20.66 8.39
N LYS A 133 -20.23 -19.95 9.40
CA LYS A 133 -19.77 -18.61 9.80
C LYS A 133 -18.23 -18.60 9.84
N TYR A 134 -17.62 -17.53 9.36
CA TYR A 134 -16.16 -17.39 9.37
C TYR A 134 -15.66 -17.45 10.82
N SER A 135 -15.19 -18.63 11.23
CA SER A 135 -14.61 -18.87 12.55
C SER A 135 -13.08 -18.83 12.43
N GLY A 136 -12.54 -17.75 11.86
CA GLY A 136 -11.11 -17.51 11.88
C GLY A 136 -10.65 -17.23 13.32
N LYS A 137 -9.83 -18.10 13.91
CA LYS A 137 -9.14 -17.81 15.17
C LYS A 137 -8.12 -16.70 14.91
N LYS A 138 -8.43 -15.48 15.36
CA LYS A 138 -7.53 -14.33 15.32
C LYS A 138 -6.26 -14.68 16.11
N ASN A 139 -5.11 -14.65 15.45
CA ASN A 139 -3.85 -15.01 16.08
C ASN A 139 -2.94 -13.77 16.17
N TYR A 140 -3.24 -12.87 17.10
CA TYR A 140 -2.43 -11.68 17.37
C TYR A 140 -1.20 -12.00 18.22
N ARG A 141 -0.40 -13.00 17.83
CA ARG A 141 0.88 -13.22 18.50
C ARG A 141 1.90 -12.23 17.93
N PRO A 142 2.32 -11.20 18.68
CA PRO A 142 3.30 -10.26 18.19
C PRO A 142 4.62 -10.98 17.94
N ASN A 143 5.22 -10.75 16.78
CA ASN A 143 6.55 -11.23 16.48
C ASN A 143 7.60 -10.36 17.21
N LYS A 144 8.83 -10.85 17.36
CA LYS A 144 9.94 -10.07 17.94
C LYS A 144 10.17 -8.75 17.18
N GLU A 145 9.91 -8.76 15.88
CA GLU A 145 9.99 -7.59 15.00
C GLU A 145 8.88 -6.56 15.29
N ASP A 146 7.68 -6.99 15.65
CA ASP A 146 6.57 -6.10 16.02
C ASP A 146 6.88 -5.36 17.33
N LEU A 147 7.49 -6.05 18.30
CA LEU A 147 7.96 -5.47 19.55
C LEU A 147 9.04 -4.40 19.32
N PHE A 148 9.94 -4.64 18.38
CA PHE A 148 10.96 -3.66 17.99
C PHE A 148 10.34 -2.41 17.34
N LEU A 149 9.37 -2.60 16.44
CA LEU A 149 8.61 -1.52 15.80
C LEU A 149 7.84 -0.68 16.83
N VAL A 150 7.16 -1.34 17.77
CA VAL A 150 6.44 -0.67 18.87
C VAL A 150 7.41 0.10 19.75
N GLY A 151 8.56 -0.48 20.09
CA GLY A 151 9.61 0.19 20.87
C GLY A 151 10.12 1.47 20.20
N ILE A 152 10.43 1.41 18.91
CA ILE A 152 10.81 2.60 18.12
C ILE A 152 9.68 3.63 18.14
N GLY A 153 8.43 3.20 17.92
CA GLY A 153 7.27 4.09 17.91
C GLY A 153 7.06 4.82 19.23
N VAL A 154 7.23 4.13 20.37
CA VAL A 154 7.14 4.75 21.70
C VAL A 154 8.29 5.74 21.91
N ILE A 155 9.52 5.38 21.56
CA ILE A 155 10.70 6.25 21.70
C ILE A 155 10.53 7.52 20.85
N THR A 156 10.06 7.41 19.60
CA THR A 156 9.84 8.58 18.74
C THR A 156 8.70 9.47 19.26
N LEU A 157 7.65 8.88 19.82
CA LEU A 157 6.53 9.63 20.39
C LEU A 157 6.96 10.37 21.67
N CYS A 158 7.72 9.72 22.56
CA CYS A 158 8.33 10.35 23.72
C CYS A 158 9.27 11.50 23.33
N LEU A 159 10.16 11.28 22.34
CA LEU A 159 11.05 12.32 21.82
C LEU A 159 10.26 13.51 21.24
N SER A 160 9.20 13.23 20.48
CA SER A 160 8.33 14.26 19.91
C SER A 160 7.63 15.11 20.97
N LEU A 161 7.22 14.50 22.09
CA LEU A 161 6.60 15.20 23.21
C LEU A 161 7.62 16.05 23.98
N THR A 162 8.83 15.53 24.21
CA THR A 162 9.89 16.28 24.92
C THR A 162 10.45 17.45 24.10
N LEU A 163 10.46 17.37 22.77
CA LEU A 163 10.92 18.45 21.89
C LEU A 163 9.94 19.63 21.79
N HIS A 164 8.71 19.46 22.27
CA HIS A 164 7.71 20.54 22.36
C HIS A 164 7.66 21.17 23.77
N PHE A 165 8.75 21.09 24.54
CA PHE A 165 8.97 22.04 25.64
C PHE A 165 9.83 23.19 25.11
N PRO A 166 9.26 24.40 24.96
CA PRO A 166 10.06 25.54 24.57
C PRO A 166 11.00 25.82 25.74
N TRP A 167 12.29 25.59 25.54
CA TRP A 167 13.31 26.24 26.35
C TRP A 167 13.28 27.73 26.00
N VAL A 168 12.31 28.43 26.59
CA VAL A 168 12.39 29.87 26.83
C VAL A 168 13.30 30.03 28.04
N ILE A 169 14.58 30.27 27.77
CA ILE A 169 15.44 31.12 28.59
C ILE A 169 16.20 32.01 27.60
#